data_AF-A0A0D0UXX1-F1
#
_entry.id   AF-A0A0D0UXX1-F1
#
_cell.length_a   1.000
_cell.length_b   1.000
_cell.length_c   1.000
_cell.angle_alpha   90.00
_cell.angle_beta   90.00
_cell.angle_gamma   90.00
#
_symmetry.space_group_name_H-M   'P 1'
#
loop_
_entity.id
_entity.type
_entity.pdbx_description
1 polymer ?
#
loop_
_entity_poly.entity_id
_entity_poly.type
_entity_poly.pdbx_seq_one_letter_code
_entity_poly.pdbx_strand_id
1 'polypeptide(L)'
;MHKRQAPILTETGTSVIYSIFIGVVRSNHTRVAIAVIAASGSKVLDRQRINYFPASESDHSLGGLDFTNWVVELAKQEQELSVFFDIVIVCSVTNSFHAGIIVGTVAEGRKRKI
;
A
#
# COMPACT_ATOMS: atom_id res chain seq x y z
N MET A 1 15.05 -4.45 -33.78
CA MET A 1 13.94 -5.14 -33.08
C MET A 1 13.36 -4.19 -32.03
N HIS A 2 12.31 -3.47 -32.39
CA HIS A 2 11.58 -2.55 -31.51
C HIS A 2 10.76 -3.40 -30.53
N LYS A 3 11.14 -3.44 -29.24
CA LYS A 3 10.20 -3.88 -28.20
C LYS A 3 9.12 -2.80 -28.15
N ARG A 4 7.96 -3.07 -28.74
CA ARG A 4 6.76 -2.24 -28.55
C ARG A 4 6.48 -2.22 -27.05
N GLN A 5 6.74 -1.08 -26.42
CA GLN A 5 6.20 -0.77 -25.09
C GLN A 5 4.69 -0.99 -25.15
N ALA A 6 4.09 -1.59 -24.12
CA ALA A 6 2.64 -1.53 -23.96
C ALA A 6 2.29 -0.06 -23.69
N PRO A 7 1.71 0.68 -24.65
CA PRO A 7 1.50 2.13 -24.53
C PRO A 7 0.50 2.48 -23.41
N ILE A 8 -0.26 1.47 -22.99
CA ILE A 8 -1.46 1.65 -22.19
C ILE A 8 -1.19 2.13 -20.76
N LEU A 9 -0.01 1.83 -20.20
CA LEU A 9 0.34 2.18 -18.82
C LEU A 9 0.91 3.60 -18.66
N THR A 10 1.32 4.28 -19.74
CA THR A 10 1.87 5.65 -19.67
C THR A 10 0.89 6.71 -20.14
N GLU A 11 -0.16 6.31 -20.86
CA GLU A 11 -1.12 7.24 -21.47
C GLU A 11 -2.53 7.14 -20.88
N THR A 12 -2.79 6.15 -20.00
CA THR A 12 -4.06 6.01 -19.28
C THR A 12 -3.86 5.53 -17.84
N GLY A 13 -4.87 5.73 -16.98
CA GLY A 13 -4.90 5.18 -15.62
C GLY A 13 -4.09 5.96 -14.58
N THR A 14 -3.71 5.30 -13.49
CA THR A 14 -3.13 5.96 -12.30
C THR A 14 -1.83 6.69 -12.58
N SER A 15 -1.02 6.24 -13.54
CA SER A 15 0.21 6.93 -13.96
C SER A 15 -0.03 8.32 -14.53
N VAL A 16 -1.14 8.52 -15.26
CA VAL A 16 -1.56 9.82 -15.78
C VAL A 16 -2.05 10.72 -14.65
N ILE A 17 -2.77 10.16 -13.68
CA ILE A 17 -3.16 10.91 -12.48
C ILE A 17 -1.89 11.38 -11.73
N TYR A 18 -0.91 10.51 -11.56
CA TYR A 18 0.33 10.88 -10.90
C TYR A 18 1.15 11.93 -11.66
N SER A 19 1.17 11.89 -12.99
CA SER A 19 1.85 12.93 -13.78
C SER A 19 1.16 14.29 -13.66
N ILE A 20 -0.16 14.32 -13.46
CA ILE A 20 -0.92 15.56 -13.23
C ILE A 20 -0.68 16.11 -11.82
N PHE A 21 -0.71 15.26 -10.78
CA PHE A 21 -0.77 15.73 -9.38
C PHE A 21 0.56 15.67 -8.61
N ILE A 22 1.43 14.70 -8.86
CA ILE A 22 2.64 14.44 -8.04
C ILE A 22 3.92 14.86 -8.78
N GLY A 23 3.88 14.99 -10.10
CA GLY A 23 4.97 15.51 -10.92
C GLY A 23 5.75 14.42 -11.64
N VAL A 24 7.02 14.22 -11.31
CA VAL A 24 7.94 13.41 -12.12
C VAL A 24 7.67 11.90 -11.96
N VAL A 25 7.08 11.30 -12.99
CA VAL A 25 6.93 9.84 -13.12
C VAL A 25 8.11 9.28 -13.92
N ARG A 26 8.82 8.29 -13.35
CA ARG A 26 9.90 7.56 -14.04
C ARG A 26 9.47 6.13 -14.31
N SER A 27 9.51 5.72 -15.56
CA SER A 27 9.28 4.33 -15.96
C SER A 27 10.60 3.56 -15.95
N ASN A 28 10.59 2.36 -15.37
CA ASN A 28 11.72 1.43 -15.40
C ASN A 28 11.23 0.09 -15.97
N HIS A 29 12.02 -0.54 -16.83
CA HIS A 29 11.69 -1.80 -17.51
C HIS A 29 12.02 -3.07 -16.69
N THR A 30 12.08 -2.93 -15.36
CA THR A 30 12.30 -4.08 -14.47
C THR A 30 11.03 -4.93 -14.40
N ARG A 31 11.17 -6.27 -14.45
CA ARG A 31 10.02 -7.18 -14.30
C ARG A 31 9.59 -7.20 -12.83
N VAL A 32 8.29 -7.35 -12.61
CA VAL A 32 7.58 -7.30 -11.31
C VAL A 32 8.47 -7.77 -10.15
N ALA A 33 8.81 -6.83 -9.28
CA ALA A 33 9.37 -7.08 -7.97
C ALA A 33 8.48 -6.37 -6.95
N ILE A 34 8.34 -6.92 -5.75
CA ILE A 34 7.97 -6.11 -4.58
C ILE A 34 9.17 -5.17 -4.39
N ALA A 35 9.13 -4.06 -5.13
CA ALA A 35 10.30 -3.28 -5.47
C ALA A 35 10.66 -2.35 -4.33
N VAL A 36 11.30 -2.92 -3.31
CA VAL A 36 12.06 -2.18 -2.34
C VAL A 36 13.50 -2.25 -2.85
N ILE A 37 14.06 -1.09 -3.20
CA ILE A 37 15.45 -0.89 -3.66
C ILE A 37 15.68 -1.15 -5.16
N ALA A 38 15.32 -0.16 -6.00
CA ALA A 38 16.00 0.03 -7.29
C ALA A 38 15.91 1.48 -7.79
N ALA A 39 14.78 2.16 -7.56
CA ALA A 39 14.61 3.57 -7.93
C ALA A 39 15.21 4.54 -6.90
N SER A 40 15.33 4.10 -5.65
CA SER A 40 15.97 4.82 -4.53
C SER A 40 17.49 4.65 -4.62
N GLY A 41 18.08 5.06 -5.74
CA GLY A 41 19.54 5.08 -5.87
C GLY A 41 20.12 5.88 -4.71
N SER A 42 21.08 5.28 -3.99
CA SER A 42 21.77 5.80 -2.81
C SER A 42 22.42 7.19 -3.00
N LYS A 43 22.37 7.75 -4.22
CA LYS A 43 22.93 9.05 -4.57
C LYS A 43 22.02 10.24 -4.22
N VAL A 44 20.76 10.04 -3.87
CA VAL A 44 19.83 11.15 -3.51
C VAL A 44 19.69 11.34 -2.00
N LEU A 45 20.15 10.38 -1.19
CA LEU A 45 19.98 10.39 0.27
C LEU A 45 20.97 11.30 1.03
N ASP A 46 21.97 11.86 0.35
CA ASP A 46 23.10 12.51 1.03
C ASP A 46 22.93 14.04 1.24
N ARG A 47 21.92 14.70 0.64
CA ARG A 47 21.80 16.18 0.73
C ARG A 47 20.40 16.79 0.82
N GLN A 48 19.32 16.01 0.81
CA GLN A 48 17.95 16.55 0.94
C GLN A 48 17.12 15.74 1.93
N ARG A 49 16.28 16.42 2.73
CA ARG A 49 15.26 15.80 3.61
C ARG A 49 14.18 15.11 2.77
N ILE A 50 14.54 13.99 2.17
CA ILE A 50 13.62 13.14 1.41
C ILE A 50 13.07 12.10 2.38
N ASN A 51 11.76 12.14 2.59
CA ASN A 51 11.06 11.09 3.31
C ASN A 51 10.94 9.88 2.39
N TYR A 52 11.48 8.75 2.84
CA TYR A 52 11.41 7.49 2.11
C TYR A 52 10.05 6.82 2.34
N PHE A 53 9.32 6.59 1.25
CA PHE A 53 8.02 5.92 1.27
C PHE A 53 8.11 4.61 0.48
N PRO A 54 8.22 3.45 1.15
CA PRO A 54 8.31 2.16 0.47
C PRO A 54 6.99 1.79 -0.20
N ALA A 55 7.03 0.79 -1.08
CA ALA A 55 5.83 0.31 -1.77
C ALA A 55 4.72 -0.02 -0.77
N SER A 56 3.58 0.67 -0.89
CA SER A 56 2.43 0.51 0.00
C SER A 56 2.73 0.67 1.50
N GLU A 57 3.79 1.44 1.83
CA GLU A 57 4.32 1.59 3.19
C GLU A 57 4.71 0.28 3.88
N SER A 58 4.80 -0.84 3.16
CA SER A 58 4.85 -2.13 3.84
C SER A 58 6.10 -2.37 4.67
N ASP A 59 7.22 -1.79 4.25
CA ASP A 59 8.49 -1.80 5.00
C ASP A 59 8.70 -0.51 5.81
N HIS A 60 7.67 0.33 5.94
CA HIS A 60 7.70 1.50 6.80
C HIS A 60 7.27 1.12 8.21
N SER A 61 7.97 1.66 9.22
CA SER A 61 7.68 1.37 10.64
C SER A 61 6.23 1.63 11.07
N LEU A 62 5.52 2.52 10.37
CA LEU A 62 4.14 2.89 10.66
C LEU A 62 3.12 2.31 9.66
N GLY A 63 3.54 1.56 8.65
CA GLY A 63 2.70 1.24 7.48
C GLY A 63 1.50 0.33 7.74
N GLY A 64 1.40 -0.28 8.92
CA GLY A 64 0.25 -1.10 9.35
C GLY A 64 -0.72 -0.39 10.31
N LEU A 65 -0.41 0.83 10.76
CA LEU A 65 -1.20 1.50 11.79
C LEU A 65 -2.59 1.90 11.30
N ASP A 66 -2.70 2.38 10.06
CA ASP A 66 -3.99 2.77 9.49
C ASP A 66 -4.97 1.59 9.46
N PHE A 67 -4.50 0.40 9.11
CA PHE A 67 -5.32 -0.81 9.05
C PHE A 67 -5.62 -1.41 10.43
N THR A 68 -4.77 -1.13 11.41
CA THR A 68 -5.08 -1.41 12.82
C THR A 68 -6.23 -0.51 13.28
N ASN A 69 -6.17 0.79 12.95
CA ASN A 69 -7.23 1.74 13.29
C ASN A 69 -8.52 1.49 12.51
N TRP A 70 -8.43 0.99 11.27
CA TRP A 70 -9.58 0.56 10.50
C TRP A 70 -10.42 -0.51 11.22
N VAL A 71 -9.81 -1.42 11.99
CA VAL A 71 -10.57 -2.39 12.79
C VAL A 71 -11.41 -1.69 13.88
N VAL A 72 -10.91 -0.58 14.44
CA VAL A 72 -11.68 0.24 15.39
C VAL A 72 -12.86 0.91 14.69
N GLU A 73 -12.63 1.42 13.48
CA GLU A 73 -13.70 1.97 12.64
C GLU A 73 -14.75 0.91 12.30
N LEU A 74 -14.32 -0.30 11.93
CA LEU A 74 -15.19 -1.43 11.65
C LEU A 74 -16.05 -1.78 12.86
N ALA A 75 -15.45 -1.87 14.06
CA ALA A 75 -16.18 -2.15 15.29
C ALA A 75 -17.26 -1.10 15.59
N LYS A 76 -16.98 0.18 15.29
CA LYS A 76 -17.98 1.25 15.42
C LYS A 76 -19.11 1.08 14.41
N GLN A 77 -18.79 0.80 13.14
CA GLN A 77 -19.80 0.58 12.09
C GLN A 77 -20.68 -0.65 12.39
N GLU A 78 -20.10 -1.70 12.95
CA GLU A 78 -20.83 -2.89 13.40
C GLU A 78 -21.87 -2.60 14.48
N GLN A 79 -21.54 -1.69 15.41
CA GLN A 79 -22.51 -1.25 16.43
C GLN A 79 -23.64 -0.44 15.81
N GLU A 80 -23.32 0.48 14.89
CA GLU A 80 -24.31 1.31 14.20
C GLU A 80 -25.27 0.46 13.34
N LEU A 81 -24.74 -0.57 12.69
CA LEU A 81 -25.51 -1.46 11.82
C LEU A 81 -26.14 -2.66 12.56
N SER A 82 -25.81 -2.86 13.84
CA SER A 82 -26.21 -4.03 14.63
C SER A 82 -25.87 -5.38 13.97
N VAL A 83 -24.70 -5.45 13.32
CA VAL A 83 -24.18 -6.66 12.66
C VAL A 83 -22.76 -6.96 13.12
N PHE A 84 -22.32 -8.20 12.98
CA PHE A 84 -20.93 -8.60 13.20
C PHE A 84 -20.42 -9.37 11.99
N PHE A 85 -19.21 -9.04 11.52
CA PHE A 85 -18.57 -9.74 10.40
C PHE A 85 -17.57 -10.78 10.89
N ASP A 86 -17.94 -12.06 10.93
CA ASP A 86 -17.04 -13.11 11.41
C ASP A 86 -15.77 -13.31 10.55
N ILE A 87 -15.82 -12.90 9.28
CA ILE A 87 -14.76 -13.11 8.29
C ILE A 87 -14.47 -11.79 7.55
N VAL A 88 -13.19 -11.42 7.49
CA VAL A 88 -12.71 -10.28 6.68
C VAL A 88 -11.82 -10.81 5.57
N ILE A 89 -12.21 -10.55 4.31
CA ILE A 89 -11.45 -10.97 3.13
C ILE A 89 -10.69 -9.76 2.60
N VAL A 90 -9.36 -9.86 2.52
CA VAL A 90 -8.50 -8.78 2.03
C VAL A 90 -7.51 -9.29 0.98
N CYS A 91 -7.33 -8.51 -0.10
CA CYS A 91 -6.27 -8.78 -1.08
C CYS A 91 -4.91 -8.42 -0.48
N SER A 92 -3.93 -9.31 -0.63
CA SER A 92 -2.58 -9.11 -0.10
C SER A 92 -1.52 -9.28 -1.17
N VAL A 93 -0.64 -8.27 -1.29
CA VAL A 93 0.52 -8.31 -2.19
C VAL A 93 1.80 -7.97 -1.42
N THR A 94 1.84 -6.81 -0.77
CA THR A 94 2.98 -6.35 0.05
C THR A 94 2.73 -6.47 1.56
N ASN A 95 1.56 -6.97 1.96
CA ASN A 95 1.18 -7.41 3.31
C ASN A 95 0.98 -6.36 4.43
N SER A 96 1.35 -5.07 4.32
CA SER A 96 1.08 -4.09 5.41
C SER A 96 -0.40 -4.01 5.79
N PHE A 97 -1.26 -3.97 4.77
CA PHE A 97 -2.71 -3.97 4.93
C PHE A 97 -3.15 -5.18 5.76
N HIS A 98 -2.83 -6.39 5.31
CA HIS A 98 -3.22 -7.62 5.99
C HIS A 98 -2.63 -7.70 7.41
N ALA A 99 -1.37 -7.31 7.60
CA ALA A 99 -0.73 -7.30 8.91
C ALA A 99 -1.41 -6.34 9.90
N GLY A 100 -1.77 -5.13 9.46
CA GLY A 100 -2.49 -4.17 10.29
C GLY A 100 -3.87 -4.67 10.72
N ILE A 101 -4.62 -5.31 9.83
CA ILE A 101 -5.93 -5.88 10.19
C ILE A 101 -5.78 -7.06 11.17
N ILE A 102 -4.76 -7.91 11.02
CA ILE A 102 -4.46 -8.98 11.99
C ILE A 102 -4.19 -8.38 13.37
N VAL A 103 -3.30 -7.37 13.46
CA VAL A 103 -2.98 -6.71 14.73
C VAL A 103 -4.22 -6.07 15.35
N GLY A 104 -5.01 -5.34 14.56
CA GLY A 104 -6.26 -4.72 15.01
C GLY A 104 -7.27 -5.76 15.52
N THR A 105 -7.39 -6.90 14.84
CA THR A 105 -8.30 -7.98 15.23
C THR A 105 -7.87 -8.66 16.53
N VAL A 106 -6.56 -8.87 16.73
CA VAL A 106 -6.02 -9.40 17.98
C VAL A 106 -6.29 -8.41 19.12
N ALA A 107 -6.11 -7.12 18.89
CA ALA A 107 -6.41 -6.07 19.87
C ALA A 107 -7.91 -5.96 20.19
N GLU A 108 -8.79 -6.15 19.20
CA GLU A 108 -10.24 -6.17 19.38
C GLU A 108 -10.70 -7.35 20.27
N GLY A 109 -10.00 -8.49 20.22
CA GLY A 109 -10.25 -9.64 21.07
C GLY A 109 -11.54 -10.44 20.75
N ARG A 110 -12.25 -10.07 19.67
CA ARG A 110 -13.52 -10.70 19.25
C ARG A 110 -13.34 -11.94 18.36
N LYS A 111 -12.11 -12.40 18.16
CA LYS A 111 -11.73 -13.63 17.42
C LYS A 111 -12.25 -13.70 15.98
N ARG A 112 -12.22 -12.57 15.27
CA ARG A 112 -12.54 -12.49 13.84
C ARG A 112 -11.55 -13.31 13.01
N LYS A 113 -12.02 -13.90 11.92
CA LYS A 113 -11.19 -14.63 10.95
C LYS A 113 -10.77 -13.69 9.82
N ILE A 114 -9.53 -13.82 9.37
CA ILE A 114 -8.98 -13.11 8.21
C ILE A 114 -8.45 -14.14 7.22
#